data_AF-A0A3D1BD37-F1
#
_entry.id   AF-A0A3D1BD37-F1
#
_cell.length_a   1.000
_cell.length_b   1.000
_cell.length_c   1.000
_cell.angle_alpha   90.00
_cell.angle_beta   90.00
_cell.angle_gamma   90.00
#
_symmetry.space_group_name_H-M   'P 1'
#
loop_
_entity.id
_entity.type
_entity.pdbx_description
1 polymer ?
#
loop_
_entity_poly.entity_id
_entity_poly.type
_entity_poly.pdbx_seq_one_letter_code
_entity_poly.pdbx_strand_id
1 'polypeptide(L)'
;MTAPHQGRTSAEHAIQQIPVSLQRDFITVVGASHMTIMERLRGQKGNKMRFINQGIRQVRLYPEASADDATQRIFLIFTEDYDRPLLDAVKDVVETRYGAKYRELDSIAHLLDFINLRISKNREIKQLDLFAHGLVGSIEFGYELAKADSYRMRDAQAQMLKPEAFDLRGKIHSYACRTGLGIEADLYVSESEDPRYDRSLAQLIANTAQTPVWAFARRSNYDQTYGNAEDRAGLTSARSRVQADANAMRVYRRQLSHYQKRLDAHRQASNDISAERPNEPKPQPPLKTASDHDKALVRHANSRDGYEQSIGYPLDAEGAVRPVRAGDSPPGVPAALLEFKPL
;
A
#
# COMPACT_ATOMS: atom_id res chain seq x y z
N MET A 1 -15.74 17.66 -25.17
CA MET A 1 -14.87 18.41 -26.10
C MET A 1 -13.81 19.10 -25.26
N THR A 2 -12.56 18.68 -25.36
CA THR A 2 -11.42 19.23 -24.60
C THR A 2 -10.88 20.47 -25.30
N ALA A 3 -10.69 21.55 -24.56
CA ALA A 3 -10.06 22.77 -25.07
C ALA A 3 -8.53 22.59 -25.11
N PRO A 4 -7.86 22.88 -26.24
CA PRO A 4 -6.41 22.83 -26.30
C PRO A 4 -5.81 24.07 -25.64
N HIS A 5 -4.84 23.89 -24.73
CA HIS A 5 -3.98 24.97 -24.27
C HIS A 5 -2.89 25.22 -25.33
N GLN A 6 -2.92 26.39 -25.98
CA GLN A 6 -1.86 26.82 -26.90
C GLN A 6 -0.88 27.74 -26.18
N GLY A 7 0.33 27.24 -25.93
CA GLY A 7 1.51 28.09 -25.68
C GLY A 7 2.17 28.44 -27.02
N ARG A 8 2.64 29.68 -27.19
CA ARG A 8 3.40 30.13 -28.37
C ARG A 8 4.88 29.74 -28.22
N THR A 9 5.44 28.98 -29.17
CA THR A 9 6.89 28.88 -29.40
C THR A 9 7.21 28.59 -30.88
N SER A 10 8.42 28.96 -31.29
CA SER A 10 8.96 29.03 -32.66
C SER A 10 9.21 27.67 -33.34
N ALA A 11 9.54 27.72 -34.64
CA ALA A 11 9.63 26.61 -35.61
C ALA A 11 10.66 25.50 -35.32
N GLU A 12 11.41 25.56 -34.22
CA GLU A 12 12.46 24.58 -33.86
C GLU A 12 12.01 23.51 -32.86
N HIS A 13 10.78 23.60 -32.35
CA HIS A 13 10.21 22.61 -31.44
C HIS A 13 8.92 22.06 -32.03
N ALA A 14 8.98 20.85 -32.61
CA ALA A 14 7.79 20.14 -33.03
C ALA A 14 6.87 19.94 -31.82
N ILE A 15 5.69 20.57 -31.84
CA ILE A 15 4.68 20.42 -30.80
C ILE A 15 4.12 19.01 -30.90
N GLN A 16 4.51 18.12 -29.99
CA GLN A 16 3.79 16.87 -29.78
C GLN A 16 2.56 17.16 -28.93
N GLN A 17 1.37 17.11 -29.54
CA GLN A 17 0.12 17.10 -28.79
C GLN A 17 0.02 15.77 -28.06
N ILE A 18 0.22 15.79 -26.74
CA ILE A 18 0.08 14.60 -25.89
C ILE A 18 -1.36 14.59 -25.37
N PRO A 19 -2.21 13.64 -25.80
CA PRO A 19 -3.56 13.53 -25.27
C PRO A 19 -3.49 13.18 -23.77
N VAL A 20 -3.94 14.10 -22.92
CA VAL A 20 -4.04 13.85 -21.47
C VAL A 20 -5.37 13.16 -21.18
N SER A 21 -5.33 11.96 -20.60
CA SER A 21 -6.53 11.32 -20.09
C SER A 21 -6.94 11.89 -18.73
N LEU A 22 -8.25 12.10 -18.55
CA LEU A 22 -8.83 12.38 -17.23
C LEU A 22 -8.98 11.11 -16.39
N GLN A 23 -8.85 9.92 -16.99
CA GLN A 23 -8.99 8.64 -16.33
C GLN A 23 -7.63 8.13 -15.83
N ARG A 24 -7.53 7.92 -14.53
CA ARG A 24 -6.28 7.73 -13.80
C ARG A 24 -6.29 6.46 -12.99
N ASP A 25 -5.23 5.68 -13.12
CA ASP A 25 -5.01 4.45 -12.37
C ASP A 25 -3.88 4.63 -11.35
N PHE A 26 -4.16 4.18 -10.12
CA PHE A 26 -3.19 3.98 -9.06
C PHE A 26 -3.11 2.47 -8.78
N ILE A 27 -1.97 1.87 -9.09
CA ILE A 27 -1.82 0.42 -9.19
C ILE A 27 -0.78 -0.05 -8.18
N THR A 28 -1.17 -0.95 -7.29
CA THR A 28 -0.23 -1.75 -6.53
C THR A 28 -0.11 -3.15 -7.12
N VAL A 29 1.12 -3.68 -7.14
CA VAL A 29 1.43 -5.04 -7.57
C VAL A 29 2.16 -5.75 -6.46
N VAL A 30 1.64 -6.89 -6.01
CA VAL A 30 2.24 -7.69 -4.95
C VAL A 30 2.69 -9.05 -5.48
N GLY A 31 3.91 -9.44 -5.14
CA GLY A 31 4.46 -10.75 -5.47
C GLY A 31 3.89 -11.88 -4.61
N ALA A 32 4.04 -13.09 -5.12
CA ALA A 32 3.93 -14.32 -4.36
C ALA A 32 5.15 -14.48 -3.43
N SER A 33 4.90 -15.02 -2.25
CA SER A 33 5.94 -15.35 -1.27
C SER A 33 5.75 -16.77 -0.80
N HIS A 34 6.82 -17.55 -0.82
CA HIS A 34 6.84 -18.84 -0.16
C HIS A 34 7.16 -18.67 1.33
N MET A 35 6.87 -19.71 2.12
CA MET A 35 7.46 -19.90 3.44
C MET A 35 8.46 -21.05 3.35
N THR A 36 9.68 -20.82 3.80
CA THR A 36 10.67 -21.87 4.00
C THR A 36 10.16 -22.93 4.99
N ILE A 37 10.72 -24.14 4.95
CA ILE A 37 10.38 -25.22 5.90
C ILE A 37 10.59 -24.74 7.35
N MET A 38 11.68 -24.00 7.61
CA MET A 38 11.98 -23.45 8.93
C MET A 38 10.95 -22.41 9.39
N GLU A 39 10.49 -21.54 8.49
CA GLU A 39 9.42 -20.58 8.80
C GLU A 39 8.09 -21.26 9.07
N ARG A 40 7.76 -22.31 8.30
CA ARG A 40 6.56 -23.13 8.52
C ARG A 40 6.60 -23.82 9.89
N LEU A 41 7.73 -24.41 10.27
CA LEU A 41 7.94 -25.03 11.58
C LEU A 41 7.86 -24.01 12.73
N ARG A 42 8.28 -22.77 12.49
CA ARG A 42 8.20 -21.66 13.47
C ARG A 42 6.87 -20.91 13.46
N GLY A 43 5.90 -21.32 12.64
CA GLY A 43 4.62 -20.64 12.51
C GLY A 43 4.71 -19.20 11.97
N GLN A 44 5.78 -18.84 11.24
CA GLN A 44 6.04 -17.49 10.73
C GLN A 44 5.24 -17.15 9.47
N LYS A 45 3.93 -17.44 9.50
CA LYS A 45 2.99 -17.13 8.41
C LYS A 45 2.96 -15.65 8.04
N GLY A 46 3.40 -14.78 8.96
CA GLY A 46 3.57 -13.36 8.71
C GLY A 46 4.52 -12.99 7.57
N ASN A 47 5.56 -13.79 7.32
CA ASN A 47 6.52 -13.50 6.24
C ASN A 47 5.88 -13.63 4.86
N LYS A 48 4.94 -14.58 4.72
CA LYS A 48 4.14 -14.78 3.50
C LYS A 48 3.19 -13.62 3.20
N MET A 49 2.81 -12.88 4.23
CA MET A 49 1.85 -11.78 4.13
C MET A 49 2.48 -10.40 3.88
N ARG A 50 3.82 -10.30 3.86
CA ARG A 50 4.51 -9.01 3.83
C ARG A 50 4.14 -8.16 2.60
N PHE A 51 4.12 -8.77 1.42
CA PHE A 51 3.83 -8.04 0.18
C PHE A 51 2.35 -7.65 0.11
N ILE A 52 1.45 -8.58 0.44
CA ILE A 52 0.01 -8.34 0.48
C ILE A 52 -0.33 -7.17 1.40
N ASN A 53 0.17 -7.18 2.64
CA ASN A 53 -0.15 -6.12 3.59
C ASN A 53 0.47 -4.76 3.20
N GLN A 54 1.66 -4.74 2.59
CA GLN A 54 2.20 -3.50 2.02
C GLN A 54 1.36 -2.99 0.86
N GLY A 55 0.85 -3.87 -0.01
CA GLY A 55 -0.09 -3.50 -1.06
C GLY A 55 -1.40 -2.93 -0.50
N ILE A 56 -1.98 -3.54 0.54
CA ILE A 56 -3.23 -3.05 1.16
C ILE A 56 -2.98 -1.67 1.79
N ARG A 57 -1.84 -1.48 2.47
CA ARG A 57 -1.41 -0.17 2.97
C ARG A 57 -1.32 0.83 1.82
N GLN A 58 -0.76 0.45 0.69
CA GLN A 58 -0.57 1.33 -0.46
C GLN A 58 -1.91 1.74 -1.08
N VAL A 59 -2.85 0.81 -1.24
CA VAL A 59 -4.21 1.11 -1.70
C VAL A 59 -4.89 2.16 -0.82
N ARG A 60 -4.73 2.07 0.51
CA ARG A 60 -5.25 3.05 1.46
C ARG A 60 -4.64 4.44 1.31
N LEU A 61 -3.39 4.54 0.85
CA LEU A 61 -2.67 5.80 0.66
C LEU A 61 -2.96 6.48 -0.67
N TYR A 62 -3.45 5.75 -1.66
CA TYR A 62 -3.90 6.36 -2.91
C TYR A 62 -5.10 7.29 -2.70
N PRO A 63 -5.34 8.24 -3.61
CA PRO A 63 -6.60 8.98 -3.64
C PRO A 63 -7.80 8.02 -3.71
N GLU A 64 -8.93 8.39 -3.11
CA GLU A 64 -10.15 7.60 -3.14
C GLU A 64 -10.60 7.34 -4.58
N ALA A 65 -11.08 6.11 -4.82
CA ALA A 65 -11.69 5.78 -6.09
C ALA A 65 -12.94 6.63 -6.30
N SER A 66 -13.11 7.19 -7.49
CA SER A 66 -14.28 8.00 -7.81
C SER A 66 -15.43 7.11 -8.29
N ALA A 67 -16.68 7.51 -8.00
CA ALA A 67 -17.87 6.74 -8.38
C ALA A 67 -18.04 6.58 -9.89
N ASP A 68 -17.47 7.49 -10.68
CA ASP A 68 -17.46 7.48 -12.15
C ASP A 68 -16.22 6.80 -12.74
N ASP A 69 -15.40 6.15 -11.92
CA ASP A 69 -14.19 5.44 -12.33
C ASP A 69 -13.09 6.35 -12.97
N ALA A 70 -13.22 7.68 -12.88
CA ALA A 70 -12.19 8.62 -13.30
C ALA A 70 -10.89 8.46 -12.50
N THR A 71 -10.98 8.11 -11.21
CA THR A 71 -9.85 7.67 -10.39
C THR A 71 -10.08 6.23 -9.95
N GLN A 72 -9.18 5.33 -10.32
CA GLN A 72 -9.23 3.93 -9.89
C GLN A 72 -8.05 3.58 -9.00
N ARG A 73 -8.34 2.84 -7.93
CA ARG A 73 -7.36 2.07 -7.17
C ARG A 73 -7.38 0.63 -7.67
N ILE A 74 -6.22 0.04 -7.90
CA ILE A 74 -6.12 -1.31 -8.48
C ILE A 74 -5.07 -2.10 -7.69
N PHE A 75 -5.44 -3.32 -7.31
CA PHE A 75 -4.58 -4.26 -6.62
C PHE A 75 -4.35 -5.49 -7.49
N LEU A 76 -3.11 -5.70 -7.90
CA LEU A 76 -2.68 -6.86 -8.66
C LEU A 76 -1.87 -7.80 -7.79
N ILE A 77 -2.13 -9.10 -7.89
CA ILE A 77 -1.46 -10.11 -7.08
C ILE A 77 -1.01 -11.30 -7.93
N PHE A 78 0.25 -11.68 -7.78
CA PHE A 78 0.74 -12.98 -8.24
C PHE A 78 0.31 -14.07 -7.27
N THR A 79 -0.34 -15.12 -7.77
CA THR A 79 -1.15 -16.03 -6.92
C THR A 79 -0.43 -17.30 -6.47
N GLU A 80 0.78 -17.57 -6.97
CA GLU A 80 1.45 -18.84 -6.70
C GLU A 80 1.66 -19.07 -5.20
N ASP A 81 1.42 -20.31 -4.76
CA ASP A 81 1.51 -20.76 -3.37
C ASP A 81 0.53 -20.07 -2.39
N TYR A 82 -0.29 -19.09 -2.80
CA TYR A 82 -1.42 -18.61 -1.99
C TYR A 82 -2.63 -19.51 -2.18
N ASP A 83 -3.30 -19.87 -1.07
CA ASP A 83 -4.53 -20.64 -1.14
C ASP A 83 -5.75 -19.75 -1.41
N ARG A 84 -6.84 -20.37 -1.88
CA ARG A 84 -8.07 -19.67 -2.26
C ARG A 84 -8.69 -18.87 -1.10
N PRO A 85 -8.78 -19.41 0.14
CA PRO A 85 -9.33 -18.64 1.27
C PRO A 85 -8.57 -17.34 1.53
N LEU A 86 -7.25 -17.35 1.43
CA LEU A 86 -6.45 -16.12 1.55
C LEU A 86 -6.74 -15.14 0.42
N LEU A 87 -6.73 -15.60 -0.83
CA LEU A 87 -6.97 -14.74 -2.00
C LEU A 87 -8.38 -14.11 -1.96
N ASP A 88 -9.39 -14.87 -1.53
CA ASP A 88 -10.77 -14.37 -1.36
C ASP A 88 -10.85 -13.32 -0.25
N ALA A 89 -10.17 -13.54 0.87
CA ALA A 89 -10.11 -12.56 1.96
C ALA A 89 -9.39 -11.26 1.53
N VAL A 90 -8.29 -11.36 0.77
CA VAL A 90 -7.60 -10.18 0.22
C VAL A 90 -8.52 -9.44 -0.75
N LYS A 91 -9.20 -10.16 -1.64
CA LYS A 91 -10.16 -9.57 -2.57
C LYS A 91 -11.26 -8.81 -1.85
N ASP A 92 -11.89 -9.40 -0.84
CA ASP A 92 -12.95 -8.74 -0.06
C ASP A 92 -12.43 -7.47 0.63
N VAL A 93 -11.25 -7.53 1.26
CA VAL A 93 -10.64 -6.34 1.86
C VAL A 93 -10.42 -5.25 0.81
N VAL A 94 -9.83 -5.59 -0.33
CA VAL A 94 -9.51 -4.62 -1.40
C VAL A 94 -10.77 -4.00 -2.01
N GLU A 95 -11.75 -4.82 -2.37
CA GLU A 95 -12.96 -4.37 -3.08
C GLU A 95 -13.96 -3.72 -2.12
N THR A 96 -14.32 -4.40 -1.03
CA THR A 96 -15.38 -3.96 -0.12
C THR A 96 -14.93 -2.81 0.78
N ARG A 97 -13.71 -2.88 1.32
CA ARG A 97 -13.23 -1.88 2.30
C ARG A 97 -12.63 -0.65 1.64
N TYR A 98 -11.92 -0.84 0.53
CA TYR A 98 -11.13 0.24 -0.09
C TYR A 98 -11.63 0.69 -1.47
N GLY A 99 -12.67 0.05 -2.00
CA GLY A 99 -13.25 0.38 -3.29
C GLY A 99 -12.26 0.21 -4.45
N ALA A 100 -11.26 -0.65 -4.28
CA ALA A 100 -10.24 -0.90 -5.28
C ALA A 100 -10.59 -2.12 -6.13
N LYS A 101 -10.11 -2.15 -7.38
CA LYS A 101 -10.30 -3.30 -8.28
C LYS A 101 -9.24 -4.35 -7.98
N TYR A 102 -9.64 -5.61 -7.80
CA TYR A 102 -8.72 -6.72 -7.54
C TYR A 102 -8.50 -7.57 -8.80
N ARG A 103 -7.26 -7.98 -9.08
CA ARG A 103 -6.96 -8.89 -10.19
C ARG A 103 -5.77 -9.80 -9.90
N GLU A 104 -5.93 -11.06 -10.29
CA GLU A 104 -4.93 -12.11 -10.16
C GLU A 104 -4.05 -12.19 -11.41
N LEU A 105 -2.75 -12.41 -11.20
CA LEU A 105 -1.72 -12.55 -12.21
C LEU A 105 -1.06 -13.92 -12.08
N ASP A 106 -0.75 -14.53 -13.23
CA ASP A 106 -0.14 -15.86 -13.32
C ASP A 106 1.10 -15.86 -14.24
N SER A 107 1.57 -14.67 -14.63
CA SER A 107 2.81 -14.46 -15.37
C SER A 107 3.16 -12.98 -15.44
N ILE A 108 4.42 -12.69 -15.73
CA ILE A 108 4.88 -11.33 -16.02
C ILE A 108 4.23 -10.77 -17.29
N ALA A 109 3.90 -11.64 -18.26
CA ALA A 109 3.17 -11.25 -19.46
C ALA A 109 1.79 -10.67 -19.11
N HIS A 110 1.06 -11.27 -18.16
CA HIS A 110 -0.22 -10.71 -17.71
C HIS A 110 -0.08 -9.32 -17.08
N LEU A 111 1.03 -9.05 -16.36
CA LEU A 111 1.30 -7.72 -15.82
C LEU A 111 1.54 -6.70 -16.94
N LEU A 112 2.41 -7.04 -17.90
CA LEU A 112 2.74 -6.18 -19.03
C LEU A 112 1.53 -5.90 -19.91
N ASP A 113 0.74 -6.93 -20.22
CA ASP A 113 -0.51 -6.80 -20.96
C ASP A 113 -1.48 -5.89 -20.21
N PHE A 114 -1.61 -6.07 -18.90
CA PHE A 114 -2.47 -5.24 -18.08
C PHE A 114 -2.03 -3.78 -18.11
N ILE A 115 -0.73 -3.49 -17.92
CA ILE A 115 -0.17 -2.13 -18.02
C ILE A 115 -0.45 -1.54 -19.40
N ASN A 116 -0.04 -2.22 -20.47
CA ASN A 116 -0.13 -1.70 -21.83
C ASN A 116 -1.57 -1.59 -22.35
N LEU A 117 -2.52 -2.35 -21.81
CA LEU A 117 -3.95 -2.26 -22.14
C LEU A 117 -4.53 -0.86 -21.84
N ARG A 118 -3.92 -0.09 -20.92
CA ARG A 118 -4.35 1.27 -20.54
C ARG A 118 -4.45 2.21 -21.72
N ILE A 119 -3.53 2.07 -22.67
CA ILE A 119 -3.48 2.83 -23.91
C ILE A 119 -4.80 2.67 -24.67
N SER A 120 -5.22 1.43 -24.94
CA SER A 120 -6.49 1.15 -25.63
C SER A 120 -7.73 1.52 -24.82
N LYS A 121 -7.59 1.62 -23.48
CA LYS A 121 -8.65 2.03 -22.57
C LYS A 121 -8.71 3.54 -22.38
N ASN A 122 -7.83 4.32 -23.01
CA ASN A 122 -7.67 5.76 -22.75
C ASN A 122 -7.53 6.07 -21.26
N ARG A 123 -6.70 5.31 -20.55
CA ARG A 123 -6.39 5.52 -19.13
C ARG A 123 -4.89 5.70 -18.98
N GLU A 124 -4.49 6.43 -17.96
CA GLU A 124 -3.07 6.67 -17.63
C GLU A 124 -2.74 6.17 -16.23
N ILE A 125 -1.57 5.58 -16.08
CA ILE A 125 -1.05 5.18 -14.78
C ILE A 125 -0.40 6.39 -14.11
N LYS A 126 -1.01 6.90 -13.04
CA LYS A 126 -0.45 7.98 -12.22
C LYS A 126 0.56 7.45 -11.21
N GLN A 127 0.34 6.25 -10.68
CA GLN A 127 1.28 5.62 -9.78
C GLN A 127 1.26 4.10 -9.92
N LEU A 128 2.44 3.48 -9.94
CA LEU A 128 2.66 2.04 -9.92
C LEU A 128 3.59 1.69 -8.77
N ASP A 129 3.14 0.90 -7.80
CA ASP A 129 3.95 0.48 -6.65
C ASP A 129 4.13 -1.05 -6.65
N LEU A 130 5.38 -1.50 -6.72
CA LEU A 130 5.76 -2.91 -6.84
C LEU A 130 6.33 -3.43 -5.52
N PHE A 131 5.69 -4.44 -4.93
CA PHE A 131 6.12 -5.10 -3.69
C PHE A 131 6.49 -6.55 -3.95
N ALA A 132 7.78 -6.86 -3.97
CA ALA A 132 8.28 -8.19 -4.31
C ALA A 132 9.70 -8.40 -3.75
N HIS A 133 10.24 -9.60 -3.96
CA HIS A 133 11.67 -9.81 -3.86
C HIS A 133 12.40 -9.13 -5.03
N GLY A 134 13.70 -8.95 -4.88
CA GLY A 134 14.56 -8.43 -5.95
C GLY A 134 15.97 -8.99 -5.89
N LEU A 135 16.55 -9.17 -7.05
CA LEU A 135 17.98 -9.36 -7.26
C LEU A 135 18.49 -8.15 -8.07
N VAL A 136 19.80 -8.05 -8.21
CA VAL A 136 20.35 -7.09 -9.19
C VAL A 136 19.83 -7.49 -10.57
N GLY A 137 19.35 -6.50 -11.33
CA GLY A 137 18.80 -6.73 -12.68
C GLY A 137 17.41 -7.39 -12.74
N SER A 138 16.74 -7.68 -11.62
CA SER A 138 15.41 -8.29 -11.66
C SER A 138 14.47 -7.96 -10.50
N ILE A 139 13.17 -7.88 -10.83
CA ILE A 139 12.08 -7.92 -9.85
C ILE A 139 11.49 -9.33 -9.85
N GLU A 140 11.48 -9.96 -8.68
CA GLU A 140 11.15 -11.37 -8.49
C GLU A 140 9.76 -11.51 -7.83
N PHE A 141 8.69 -11.53 -8.63
CA PHE A 141 7.33 -11.68 -8.12
C PHE A 141 6.99 -13.11 -7.67
N GLY A 142 7.89 -14.07 -7.85
CA GLY A 142 7.73 -15.47 -7.42
C GLY A 142 9.04 -16.08 -6.96
N TYR A 143 9.87 -15.35 -6.21
CA TYR A 143 11.20 -15.79 -5.80
C TYR A 143 11.18 -17.14 -5.08
N GLU A 144 12.01 -18.08 -5.55
CA GLU A 144 12.13 -19.46 -5.05
C GLU A 144 10.82 -20.28 -5.12
N LEU A 145 9.88 -19.88 -5.98
CA LEU A 145 8.68 -20.66 -6.30
C LEU A 145 8.80 -21.38 -7.65
N ALA A 146 7.88 -22.29 -7.95
CA ALA A 146 7.93 -23.11 -9.16
C ALA A 146 7.74 -22.28 -10.45
N LYS A 147 6.99 -21.17 -10.39
CA LYS A 147 6.83 -20.21 -11.50
C LYS A 147 7.79 -19.01 -11.42
N ALA A 148 8.87 -19.08 -10.64
CA ALA A 148 9.81 -17.98 -10.46
C ALA A 148 10.24 -17.33 -11.79
N ASP A 149 10.57 -18.14 -12.81
CA ASP A 149 11.01 -17.61 -14.10
C ASP A 149 9.89 -16.91 -14.88
N SER A 150 8.64 -17.42 -14.84
CA SER A 150 7.53 -16.76 -15.52
C SER A 150 7.01 -15.54 -14.77
N TYR A 151 7.35 -15.38 -13.49
CA TYR A 151 6.97 -14.25 -12.63
C TYR A 151 8.07 -13.19 -12.56
N ARG A 152 9.20 -13.39 -13.24
CA ARG A 152 10.34 -12.48 -13.15
C ARG A 152 10.27 -11.38 -14.20
N MET A 153 10.52 -10.15 -13.76
CA MET A 153 10.76 -9.01 -14.64
C MET A 153 12.26 -8.75 -14.74
N ARG A 154 12.83 -8.93 -15.93
CA ARG A 154 14.22 -8.56 -16.28
C ARG A 154 14.20 -7.51 -17.37
N ASP A 155 15.37 -7.19 -17.92
CA ASP A 155 15.56 -6.22 -18.99
C ASP A 155 14.59 -6.38 -20.17
N ALA A 156 14.44 -7.61 -20.67
CA ALA A 156 13.55 -7.90 -21.79
C ALA A 156 12.09 -7.52 -21.49
N GLN A 157 11.60 -7.79 -20.28
CA GLN A 157 10.24 -7.44 -19.87
C GLN A 157 10.12 -5.95 -19.55
N ALA A 158 11.14 -5.32 -18.97
CA ALA A 158 11.16 -3.88 -18.75
C ALA A 158 11.07 -3.10 -20.06
N GLN A 159 11.76 -3.56 -21.10
CA GLN A 159 11.73 -2.99 -22.45
C GLN A 159 10.36 -3.14 -23.16
N MET A 160 9.45 -3.98 -22.64
CA MET A 160 8.10 -4.14 -23.18
C MET A 160 7.09 -3.13 -22.61
N LEU A 161 7.48 -2.32 -21.63
CA LEU A 161 6.65 -1.23 -21.13
C LEU A 161 6.44 -0.20 -22.24
N LYS A 162 5.22 0.31 -22.36
CA LYS A 162 4.90 1.38 -23.30
C LYS A 162 4.72 2.70 -22.56
N PRO A 163 5.48 3.75 -22.91
CA PRO A 163 5.43 5.02 -22.19
C PRO A 163 4.03 5.66 -22.20
N GLU A 164 3.24 5.42 -23.26
CA GLU A 164 1.88 5.94 -23.39
C GLU A 164 0.88 5.36 -22.37
N ALA A 165 1.25 4.28 -21.67
CA ALA A 165 0.44 3.76 -20.57
C ALA A 165 0.55 4.61 -19.30
N PHE A 166 1.58 5.45 -19.20
CA PHE A 166 1.90 6.22 -18.01
C PHE A 166 1.55 7.70 -18.19
N ASP A 167 1.17 8.32 -17.09
CA ASP A 167 1.02 9.77 -17.06
C ASP A 167 2.37 10.49 -17.18
N LEU A 168 2.36 11.70 -17.74
CA LEU A 168 3.52 12.60 -17.80
C LEU A 168 4.12 12.95 -16.42
N ARG A 169 3.31 12.91 -15.35
CA ARG A 169 3.76 13.07 -13.96
C ARG A 169 3.60 11.77 -13.17
N GLY A 170 3.56 10.65 -13.88
CA GLY A 170 3.47 9.32 -13.32
C GLY A 170 4.66 9.03 -12.42
N LYS A 171 4.47 8.04 -11.53
CA LYS A 171 5.53 7.58 -10.63
C LYS A 171 5.53 6.06 -10.56
N ILE A 172 6.71 5.48 -10.59
CA ILE A 172 6.90 4.05 -10.34
C ILE A 172 7.73 3.91 -9.07
N HIS A 173 7.27 3.15 -8.08
CA HIS A 173 8.10 2.76 -6.93
C HIS A 173 8.35 1.26 -6.98
N SER A 174 9.62 0.89 -7.03
CA SER A 174 10.03 -0.50 -6.80
C SER A 174 10.52 -0.64 -5.37
N TYR A 175 9.78 -1.41 -4.59
CA TYR A 175 10.22 -1.84 -3.27
C TYR A 175 10.94 -3.19 -3.32
N ALA A 176 11.25 -3.72 -4.51
CA ALA A 176 12.08 -4.91 -4.66
C ALA A 176 13.57 -4.60 -4.39
N CYS A 177 14.22 -5.50 -3.66
CA CYS A 177 15.62 -5.38 -3.26
C CYS A 177 16.52 -5.03 -4.46
N ARG A 178 17.36 -3.99 -4.32
CA ARG A 178 18.46 -3.66 -5.25
C ARG A 178 18.02 -3.39 -6.69
N THR A 179 16.76 -3.04 -6.91
CA THR A 179 16.28 -2.67 -8.26
C THR A 179 17.08 -1.47 -8.81
N GLY A 180 17.53 -0.58 -7.92
CA GLY A 180 18.34 0.59 -8.25
C GLY A 180 19.85 0.35 -8.31
N LEU A 181 20.35 -0.88 -8.17
CA LEU A 181 21.78 -1.20 -8.26
C LEU A 181 22.10 -1.76 -9.65
N GLY A 182 23.17 -1.31 -10.29
CA GLY A 182 23.57 -1.78 -11.63
C GLY A 182 24.86 -2.60 -11.66
N ILE A 183 25.41 -2.93 -10.50
CA ILE A 183 26.51 -3.87 -10.32
C ILE A 183 26.04 -5.11 -9.57
N GLU A 184 26.60 -6.26 -9.93
CA GLU A 184 26.35 -7.54 -9.26
C GLU A 184 27.03 -7.58 -7.89
N ALA A 185 26.41 -6.93 -6.91
CA ALA A 185 26.91 -6.86 -5.54
C ALA A 185 25.80 -7.21 -4.52
N ASP A 186 25.91 -8.40 -3.92
CA ASP A 186 24.93 -8.88 -2.94
C ASP A 186 25.24 -8.42 -1.51
N LEU A 187 26.50 -8.50 -1.10
CA LEU A 187 26.91 -8.33 0.30
C LEU A 187 27.63 -7.02 0.59
N TYR A 188 28.37 -6.48 -0.37
CA TYR A 188 29.22 -5.31 -0.16
C TYR A 188 29.45 -4.56 -1.48
N VAL A 189 29.38 -3.22 -1.42
CA VAL A 189 29.87 -2.32 -2.46
C VAL A 189 30.93 -1.44 -1.80
N SER A 190 32.12 -1.34 -2.40
CA SER A 190 33.17 -0.47 -1.87
C SER A 190 32.76 1.00 -2.00
N GLU A 191 33.19 1.86 -1.07
CA GLU A 191 32.95 3.32 -1.18
C GLU A 191 33.57 3.92 -2.45
N SER A 192 34.60 3.27 -3.00
CA SER A 192 35.28 3.68 -4.25
C SER A 192 34.71 3.02 -5.50
N GLU A 193 33.77 2.08 -5.36
CA GLU A 193 33.18 1.36 -6.49
C GLU A 193 31.98 2.13 -7.02
N ASP A 194 31.97 2.40 -8.32
CA ASP A 194 30.83 3.01 -8.98
C ASP A 194 29.63 2.03 -8.95
N PRO A 195 28.51 2.37 -8.29
CA PRO A 195 27.33 1.50 -8.20
C PRO A 195 26.62 1.26 -9.53
N ARG A 196 27.03 1.94 -10.61
CA ARG A 196 26.47 1.85 -11.97
C ARG A 196 24.97 2.04 -12.01
N TYR A 197 24.47 3.08 -11.34
CA TYR A 197 23.05 3.43 -11.33
C TYR A 197 22.46 3.56 -12.75
N ASP A 198 23.28 4.02 -13.70
CA ASP A 198 22.99 4.10 -15.14
C ASP A 198 22.60 2.75 -15.78
N ARG A 199 23.09 1.64 -15.22
CA ARG A 199 22.84 0.27 -15.69
C ARG A 199 21.82 -0.50 -14.85
N SER A 200 21.23 0.14 -13.84
CA SER A 200 20.25 -0.52 -12.98
C SER A 200 18.95 -0.83 -13.73
N LEU A 201 18.22 -1.85 -13.27
CA LEU A 201 16.88 -2.14 -13.79
C LEU A 201 15.93 -0.94 -13.59
N ALA A 202 16.08 -0.21 -12.48
CA ALA A 202 15.30 1.00 -12.23
C ALA A 202 15.52 2.07 -13.33
N GLN A 203 16.78 2.29 -13.73
CA GLN A 203 17.09 3.22 -14.82
C GLN A 203 16.53 2.75 -16.16
N LEU A 204 16.61 1.44 -16.46
CA LEU A 204 16.02 0.86 -17.66
C LEU A 204 14.49 1.07 -17.69
N ILE A 205 13.80 0.78 -16.59
CA ILE A 205 12.36 1.00 -16.47
C ILE A 205 12.04 2.49 -16.66
N ALA A 206 12.80 3.40 -16.04
CA ALA A 206 12.57 4.83 -16.17
C ALA A 206 12.69 5.30 -17.62
N ASN A 207 13.73 4.83 -18.32
CA ASN A 207 13.97 5.16 -19.73
C ASN A 207 12.88 4.57 -20.64
N THR A 208 12.48 3.32 -20.44
CA THR A 208 11.46 2.69 -21.30
C THR A 208 10.07 3.27 -21.05
N ALA A 209 9.67 3.43 -19.78
CA ALA A 209 8.35 3.95 -19.43
C ALA A 209 8.24 5.47 -19.54
N GLN A 210 9.35 6.17 -19.80
CA GLN A 210 9.44 7.64 -19.76
C GLN A 210 8.81 8.24 -18.49
N THR A 211 8.99 7.52 -17.37
CA THR A 211 8.36 7.80 -16.08
C THR A 211 9.39 7.63 -14.97
N PRO A 212 9.55 8.58 -14.04
CA PRO A 212 10.50 8.44 -12.94
C PRO A 212 10.26 7.20 -12.09
N VAL A 213 11.34 6.51 -11.73
CA VAL A 213 11.34 5.31 -10.88
C VAL A 213 12.03 5.63 -9.55
N TRP A 214 11.40 5.27 -8.43
CA TRP A 214 12.02 5.28 -7.11
C TRP A 214 12.35 3.85 -6.70
N ALA A 215 13.62 3.57 -6.43
CA ALA A 215 14.07 2.23 -6.09
C ALA A 215 15.19 2.23 -5.05
N PHE A 216 15.26 1.16 -4.25
CA PHE A 216 16.40 0.94 -3.38
C PHE A 216 17.58 0.37 -4.17
N ALA A 217 18.77 0.93 -3.96
CA ALA A 217 20.04 0.27 -4.31
C ALA A 217 20.42 -0.83 -3.30
N ARG A 218 19.77 -0.82 -2.12
CA ARG A 218 19.92 -1.82 -1.06
C ARG A 218 18.85 -2.90 -1.12
N ARG A 219 19.03 -3.96 -0.33
CA ARG A 219 17.96 -4.87 0.04
C ARG A 219 16.82 -4.08 0.66
N SER A 220 15.61 -4.50 0.35
CA SER A 220 14.40 -3.95 0.96
C SER A 220 14.10 -4.71 2.24
N ASN A 221 13.75 -3.99 3.29
CA ASN A 221 13.40 -4.58 4.56
C ASN A 221 11.90 -4.41 4.84
N TYR A 222 11.24 -5.56 5.02
CA TYR A 222 9.82 -5.71 5.29
C TYR A 222 9.53 -6.13 6.73
N ASP A 223 10.56 -6.22 7.59
CA ASP A 223 10.50 -6.68 8.98
C ASP A 223 9.47 -5.94 9.86
N GLN A 224 9.19 -4.68 9.53
CA GLN A 224 8.26 -3.83 10.25
C GLN A 224 6.85 -3.81 9.65
N THR A 225 6.53 -4.73 8.73
CA THR A 225 5.18 -4.82 8.13
C THR A 225 4.07 -4.93 9.20
N TYR A 226 4.34 -5.61 10.33
CA TYR A 226 3.42 -5.69 11.46
C TYR A 226 3.78 -4.82 12.66
N GLY A 227 4.68 -3.86 12.46
CA GLY A 227 5.20 -2.99 13.50
C GLY A 227 6.53 -3.45 14.06
N ASN A 228 7.14 -2.58 14.86
CA ASN A 228 8.44 -2.75 15.49
C ASN A 228 8.30 -3.30 16.93
N ALA A 229 9.42 -3.35 17.66
CA ALA A 229 9.42 -3.83 19.04
C ALA A 229 8.63 -2.93 20.01
N GLU A 230 8.64 -1.63 19.77
CA GLU A 230 7.89 -0.63 20.55
C GLU A 230 6.37 -0.80 20.36
N ASP A 231 5.93 -0.98 19.11
CA ASP A 231 4.53 -1.27 18.78
C ASP A 231 4.05 -2.53 19.53
N ARG A 232 4.88 -3.58 19.61
CA ARG A 232 4.55 -4.81 20.34
C ARG A 232 4.50 -4.59 21.86
N ALA A 233 5.47 -3.88 22.42
CA ALA A 233 5.52 -3.59 23.85
C ALA A 233 4.33 -2.72 24.31
N GLY A 234 3.90 -1.77 23.46
CA GLY A 234 2.80 -0.85 23.76
C GLY A 234 1.39 -1.44 23.61
N LEU A 235 1.22 -2.56 22.90
CA LEU A 235 -0.09 -3.08 22.50
C LEU A 235 -1.02 -3.37 23.69
N THR A 236 -0.52 -3.96 24.77
CA THR A 236 -1.35 -4.29 25.94
C THR A 236 -1.91 -3.02 26.60
N SER A 237 -1.07 -2.01 26.79
CA SER A 237 -1.50 -0.73 27.36
C SER A 237 -2.43 0.02 26.42
N ALA A 238 -2.19 -0.03 25.10
CA ALA A 238 -3.09 0.52 24.09
C ALA A 238 -4.48 -0.15 24.14
N ARG A 239 -4.54 -1.49 24.21
CA ARG A 239 -5.79 -2.25 24.38
C ARG A 239 -6.56 -1.80 25.63
N SER A 240 -5.86 -1.66 26.76
CA SER A 240 -6.46 -1.20 28.01
C SER A 240 -7.07 0.20 27.89
N ARG A 241 -6.33 1.18 27.35
CA ARG A 241 -6.83 2.55 27.14
C ARG A 241 -8.01 2.59 26.17
N VAL A 242 -7.93 1.90 25.03
CA VAL A 242 -9.02 1.86 24.04
C VAL A 242 -10.28 1.24 24.64
N GLN A 243 -10.15 0.18 25.43
CA GLN A 243 -11.29 -0.46 26.10
C GLN A 243 -11.88 0.43 27.20
N ALA A 244 -11.03 1.10 27.99
CA ALA A 244 -11.47 2.03 29.03
C ALA A 244 -12.25 3.20 28.43
N ASP A 245 -11.74 3.81 27.35
CA ASP A 245 -12.42 4.89 26.63
C ASP A 245 -13.77 4.41 26.05
N ALA A 246 -13.82 3.21 25.47
CA ALA A 246 -15.07 2.63 24.94
C ALA A 246 -16.12 2.39 26.04
N ASN A 247 -15.69 1.89 27.20
CA ASN A 247 -16.55 1.67 28.35
C ASN A 247 -17.06 3.00 28.93
N ALA A 248 -16.18 3.99 29.11
CA ALA A 248 -16.55 5.31 29.59
C ALA A 248 -17.57 5.98 28.65
N MET A 249 -17.36 5.89 27.33
CA MET A 249 -18.31 6.39 26.33
C MET A 249 -19.65 5.67 26.38
N ARG A 250 -19.69 4.36 26.65
CA ARG A 250 -20.93 3.60 26.81
C ARG A 250 -21.72 4.05 28.03
N VAL A 251 -21.04 4.24 29.17
CA VAL A 251 -21.64 4.77 30.40
C VAL A 251 -22.19 6.17 30.17
N TYR A 252 -21.40 7.05 29.54
CA TYR A 252 -21.83 8.40 29.19
C TYR A 252 -23.08 8.41 28.29
N ARG A 253 -23.12 7.60 27.23
CA ARG A 253 -24.31 7.50 26.35
C ARG A 253 -25.56 7.08 27.10
N ARG A 254 -25.43 6.14 28.05
CA ARG A 254 -26.55 5.72 28.91
C ARG A 254 -27.01 6.86 29.83
N GLN A 255 -26.08 7.54 30.49
CA GLN A 255 -26.39 8.70 31.35
C GLN A 255 -27.06 9.82 30.55
N LEU A 256 -26.56 10.14 29.36
CA LEU A 256 -27.13 11.14 28.48
C LEU A 256 -28.55 10.79 28.05
N SER A 257 -28.81 9.54 27.68
CA SER A 257 -30.16 9.08 27.33
C SER A 257 -31.13 9.18 28.50
N HIS A 258 -30.72 8.77 29.71
CA HIS A 258 -31.56 8.92 30.90
C HIS A 258 -31.81 10.39 31.26
N TYR A 259 -30.78 11.24 31.13
CA TYR A 259 -30.90 12.69 31.34
C TYR A 259 -31.91 13.29 30.35
N GLN A 260 -31.80 12.98 29.06
CA GLN A 260 -32.72 13.45 28.01
C GLN A 260 -34.17 13.05 28.32
N LYS A 261 -34.41 11.77 28.63
CA LYS A 261 -35.76 11.29 29.00
C LYS A 261 -36.36 12.07 30.17
N ARG A 262 -35.56 12.36 31.21
CA ARG A 262 -36.04 13.11 32.37
C ARG A 262 -36.22 14.60 32.07
N LEU A 263 -35.37 15.18 31.22
CA LEU A 263 -35.49 16.57 30.77
C LEU A 263 -36.79 16.76 29.97
N ASP A 264 -37.09 15.84 29.05
CA ASP A 264 -38.31 15.88 28.26
C ASP A 264 -39.56 15.75 29.14
N ALA A 265 -39.55 14.81 30.09
CA ALA A 265 -40.64 14.67 31.06
C ALA A 265 -40.83 15.93 31.92
N HIS A 266 -39.74 16.58 32.34
CA HIS A 266 -39.80 17.83 33.09
C HIS A 266 -40.42 18.96 32.26
N ARG A 267 -39.97 19.14 31.01
CA ARG A 267 -40.48 20.15 30.08
C ARG A 267 -41.97 19.97 29.78
N GLN A 268 -42.41 18.72 29.66
CA GLN A 268 -43.83 18.38 29.50
C GLN A 268 -44.64 18.74 30.75
N ALA A 269 -44.15 18.37 31.94
CA ALA A 269 -44.83 18.66 33.20
C ALA A 269 -44.88 20.18 33.50
N SER A 270 -43.86 20.94 33.12
CA SER A 270 -43.79 22.40 33.31
C SER A 270 -44.46 23.20 32.18
N ASN A 271 -44.90 22.54 31.10
CA ASN A 271 -45.36 23.17 29.87
C ASN A 271 -44.40 24.25 29.32
N ASP A 272 -43.10 24.02 29.50
CA ASP A 272 -42.03 24.92 29.06
C ASP A 272 -40.95 24.11 28.35
N ILE A 273 -40.87 24.29 27.04
CA ILE A 273 -39.93 23.58 26.15
C ILE A 273 -38.47 24.01 26.37
N SER A 274 -38.26 25.17 26.98
CA SER A 274 -36.93 25.73 27.26
C SER A 274 -36.42 25.38 28.66
N ALA A 275 -37.28 24.84 29.53
CA ALA A 275 -36.92 24.50 30.89
C ALA A 275 -35.70 23.55 30.94
N GLU A 276 -34.73 23.93 31.75
CA GLU A 276 -33.62 23.07 32.16
C GLU A 276 -33.95 22.38 33.49
N ARG A 277 -33.24 21.30 33.81
CA ARG A 277 -33.49 20.59 35.08
C ARG A 277 -32.75 21.29 36.23
N PRO A 278 -33.45 21.69 37.31
CA PRO A 278 -32.80 22.22 38.50
C PRO A 278 -31.89 21.16 39.12
N ASN A 279 -30.66 21.54 39.46
CA ASN A 279 -29.67 20.71 40.18
C ASN A 279 -29.25 19.41 39.48
N GLU A 280 -29.53 19.23 38.19
CA GLU A 280 -29.03 18.09 37.42
C GLU A 280 -28.34 18.58 36.14
N PRO A 281 -27.01 18.78 36.17
CA PRO A 281 -26.29 19.22 34.99
C PRO A 281 -26.29 18.15 33.90
N LYS A 282 -26.24 18.57 32.65
CA LYS A 282 -26.07 17.67 31.50
C LYS A 282 -24.79 16.84 31.70
N PRO A 283 -24.86 15.50 31.51
CA PRO A 283 -23.67 14.66 31.55
C PRO A 283 -22.59 15.18 30.61
N GLN A 284 -21.34 15.15 31.04
CA GLN A 284 -20.19 15.57 30.24
C GLN A 284 -19.55 14.36 29.55
N PRO A 285 -19.10 14.50 28.30
CA PRO A 285 -18.40 13.42 27.62
C PRO A 285 -17.07 13.12 28.34
N PRO A 286 -16.69 11.84 28.47
CA PRO A 286 -15.43 11.47 29.10
C PRO A 286 -14.24 11.94 28.25
N LEU A 287 -13.16 12.30 28.92
CA LEU A 287 -11.88 12.58 28.26
C LEU A 287 -11.31 11.28 27.69
N LYS A 288 -10.88 11.32 26.43
CA LYS A 288 -10.23 10.18 25.77
C LYS A 288 -8.79 10.06 26.26
N THR A 289 -8.41 8.86 26.66
CA THR A 289 -7.05 8.54 27.12
C THR A 289 -6.23 7.84 26.03
N ALA A 290 -6.87 7.18 25.07
CA ALA A 290 -6.21 6.51 23.97
C ALA A 290 -5.82 7.49 22.85
N SER A 291 -4.54 7.47 22.49
CA SER A 291 -4.04 8.20 21.31
C SER A 291 -4.55 7.59 20.00
N ASP A 292 -4.38 8.29 18.89
CA ASP A 292 -4.73 7.73 17.58
C ASP A 292 -3.78 6.59 17.17
N HIS A 293 -2.53 6.65 17.63
CA HIS A 293 -1.59 5.54 17.50
C HIS A 293 -2.07 4.30 18.27
N ASP A 294 -2.53 4.45 19.52
CA ASP A 294 -3.09 3.34 20.31
C ASP A 294 -4.26 2.68 19.57
N LYS A 295 -5.19 3.49 19.06
CA LYS A 295 -6.35 2.98 18.31
C LYS A 295 -5.93 2.26 17.04
N ALA A 296 -4.95 2.80 16.31
CA ALA A 296 -4.43 2.16 15.10
C ALA A 296 -3.78 0.81 15.43
N LEU A 297 -2.90 0.78 16.44
CA LEU A 297 -2.21 -0.43 16.89
C LEU A 297 -3.20 -1.54 17.30
N VAL A 298 -4.27 -1.18 18.02
CA VAL A 298 -5.34 -2.11 18.40
C VAL A 298 -6.14 -2.60 17.19
N ARG A 299 -6.47 -1.73 16.22
CA ARG A 299 -7.19 -2.15 14.99
C ARG A 299 -6.37 -3.14 14.16
N HIS A 300 -5.10 -2.83 13.94
CA HIS A 300 -4.15 -3.70 13.26
C HIS A 300 -4.04 -5.08 13.95
N ALA A 301 -3.86 -5.09 15.28
CA ALA A 301 -3.79 -6.35 16.03
C ALA A 301 -5.09 -7.16 15.94
N ASN A 302 -6.24 -6.54 16.17
CA ASN A 302 -7.52 -7.22 16.12
C ASN A 302 -7.86 -7.76 14.72
N SER A 303 -7.47 -7.02 13.66
CA SER A 303 -7.65 -7.50 12.29
C SER A 303 -6.85 -8.78 12.06
N ARG A 304 -5.56 -8.79 12.42
CA ARG A 304 -4.70 -9.96 12.23
C ARG A 304 -5.17 -11.16 13.03
N ASP A 305 -5.49 -10.94 14.30
CA ASP A 305 -6.01 -12.00 15.18
C ASP A 305 -7.29 -12.61 14.58
N GLY A 306 -8.18 -11.79 14.01
CA GLY A 306 -9.42 -12.23 13.38
C GLY A 306 -9.23 -13.05 12.09
N TYR A 307 -8.32 -12.65 11.20
CA TYR A 307 -8.02 -13.44 9.99
C TYR A 307 -7.19 -14.68 10.31
N GLU A 308 -6.28 -14.62 11.28
CA GLU A 308 -5.51 -15.80 11.69
C GLU A 308 -6.43 -16.88 12.24
N GLN A 309 -7.47 -16.51 12.99
CA GLN A 309 -8.49 -17.43 13.48
C GLN A 309 -9.42 -17.96 12.38
N SER A 310 -9.81 -17.12 11.41
CA SER A 310 -10.84 -17.49 10.42
C SER A 310 -10.29 -18.18 9.17
N ILE A 311 -9.13 -17.75 8.66
CA ILE A 311 -8.51 -18.26 7.43
C ILE A 311 -7.11 -18.84 7.65
N GLY A 312 -6.58 -18.79 8.88
CA GLY A 312 -5.27 -19.35 9.20
C GLY A 312 -4.08 -18.48 8.77
N TYR A 313 -4.30 -17.22 8.37
CA TYR A 313 -3.24 -16.26 8.01
C TYR A 313 -3.42 -14.94 8.75
N PRO A 314 -2.35 -14.29 9.21
CA PRO A 314 -2.41 -12.98 9.87
C PRO A 314 -2.60 -11.83 8.85
N LEU A 315 -3.58 -11.93 7.95
CA LEU A 315 -3.96 -10.85 7.05
C LEU A 315 -4.38 -9.62 7.86
N ASP A 316 -3.85 -8.46 7.50
CA ASP A 316 -4.21 -7.20 8.16
C ASP A 316 -5.04 -6.36 7.19
N ALA A 317 -6.34 -6.22 7.49
CA ALA A 317 -7.25 -5.44 6.65
C ALA A 317 -7.01 -3.93 6.77
N GLU A 318 -6.11 -3.46 7.65
CA GLU A 318 -5.58 -2.09 7.65
C GLU A 318 -4.29 -1.96 6.80
N GLY A 319 -3.77 -3.09 6.32
CA GLY A 319 -2.47 -3.22 5.66
C GLY A 319 -1.29 -3.20 6.63
N ALA A 320 -0.10 -2.98 6.10
CA ALA A 320 1.12 -2.84 6.86
C ALA A 320 1.06 -1.66 7.85
N VAL A 321 1.65 -1.84 9.03
CA VAL A 321 1.78 -0.80 10.06
C VAL A 321 2.82 0.24 9.64
N ARG A 322 3.96 -0.21 9.10
CA ARG A 322 5.07 0.65 8.68
C ARG A 322 5.44 0.38 7.22
N PRO A 323 5.93 1.41 6.49
CA PRO A 323 6.35 1.25 5.10
C PRO A 323 7.61 0.36 5.00
N VAL A 324 7.87 -0.12 3.78
CA VAL A 324 9.15 -0.74 3.43
C VAL A 324 10.28 0.26 3.63
N ARG A 325 11.41 -0.22 4.14
CA ARG A 325 12.60 0.59 4.41
C ARG A 325 13.82 0.00 3.72
N ALA A 326 14.86 0.81 3.51
CA ALA A 326 16.14 0.27 3.09
C ALA A 326 16.69 -0.64 4.21
N GLY A 327 17.22 -1.80 3.80
CA GLY A 327 18.02 -2.67 4.64
C GLY A 327 19.47 -2.19 4.73
N ASP A 328 20.29 -2.99 5.38
CA ASP A 328 21.67 -2.62 5.69
C ASP A 328 22.67 -3.03 4.59
N SER A 329 22.27 -3.94 3.68
CA SER A 329 23.14 -4.47 2.62
C SER A 329 22.64 -4.21 1.20
N PRO A 330 23.55 -4.12 0.21
CA PRO A 330 24.98 -3.89 0.44
C PRO A 330 25.21 -2.51 1.11
N PRO A 331 26.17 -2.40 2.04
CA PRO A 331 26.69 -1.10 2.48
C PRO A 331 27.43 -0.42 1.31
N GLY A 332 27.82 0.85 1.47
CA GLY A 332 28.49 1.64 0.44
C GLY A 332 27.56 2.36 -0.55
N VAL A 333 26.27 2.02 -0.57
CA VAL A 333 25.24 2.74 -1.34
C VAL A 333 24.19 3.38 -0.41
N PRO A 334 23.42 4.40 -0.84
CA PRO A 334 22.47 5.10 0.03
C PRO A 334 21.38 4.20 0.63
N ALA A 335 21.02 4.44 1.90
CA ALA A 335 19.95 3.75 2.62
C ALA A 335 18.56 4.42 2.39
N ALA A 336 18.26 4.76 1.15
CA ALA A 336 17.04 5.49 0.78
C ALA A 336 16.55 5.07 -0.60
N LEU A 337 15.30 5.42 -0.93
CA LEU A 337 14.81 5.34 -2.31
C LEU A 337 15.55 6.39 -3.13
N LEU A 338 16.20 5.94 -4.20
CA LEU A 338 16.84 6.80 -5.19
C LEU A 338 15.86 7.06 -6.33
N GLU A 339 15.83 8.29 -6.83
CA GLU A 339 15.04 8.68 -8.00
C GLU A 339 15.86 8.48 -9.27
N PHE A 340 15.33 7.70 -10.21
CA PHE A 340 15.88 7.46 -11.54
C PHE A 340 14.95 8.15 -12.54
N LYS A 341 15.47 9.17 -13.24
CA LYS A 341 14.72 9.94 -14.24
C LYS A 341 14.99 9.38 -15.63
N PRO A 342 14.01 9.44 -16.55
CA PRO A 342 14.27 9.15 -17.96
C PRO A 342 15.43 10.01 -18.47
N LEU A 343 16.37 9.39 -19.19
CA LEU A 343 17.53 10.06 -19.80
C LEU A 343 17.25 10.66 -21.17
#